data_AF-A0A3G6T2C8-F1
#
_entry.id   AF-A0A3G6T2C8-F1
#
_cell.length_a   1.000
_cell.length_b   1.000
_cell.length_c   1.000
_cell.angle_alpha   90.00
_cell.angle_beta   90.00
_cell.angle_gamma   90.00
#
_symmetry.space_group_name_H-M   'P 1'
#
loop_
_entity.id
_entity.type
_entity.pdbx_description
1 polymer ?
#
loop_
_entity_poly.entity_id
_entity_poly.type
_entity_poly.pdbx_seq_one_letter_code
_entity_poly.pdbx_strand_id
1 'polypeptide(L)'
;MSDKSSVLKKVKKIVSTEVGITGAELVSQCRKQEFVYARMIFTCICNKRFGITQKEIAEYLKLKQPMISLYLSNTVKDLQHNERFRRKYNACYDRLNKLEEFHDKIEARNRILSK
;
A
#
# COMPACT_ATOMS: atom_id res chain seq x y z
N MET A 1 21.75 -1.73 0.17
CA MET A 1 20.71 -0.69 0.35
C MET A 1 19.34 -1.32 0.08
N SER A 2 18.80 -2.01 1.07
CA SER A 2 17.67 -2.91 0.87
C SER A 2 16.31 -2.22 0.93
N ASP A 3 15.38 -2.78 0.17
CA ASP A 3 13.97 -2.93 0.47
C ASP A 3 13.01 -1.74 0.33
N LYS A 4 13.18 -0.66 1.08
CA LYS A 4 12.07 0.28 1.33
C LYS A 4 11.53 1.00 0.08
N SER A 5 12.41 1.43 -0.81
CA SER A 5 12.01 2.07 -2.08
C SER A 5 11.30 1.08 -3.02
N SER A 6 11.74 -0.19 -2.99
CA SER A 6 11.08 -1.27 -3.74
C SER A 6 9.68 -1.54 -3.19
N VAL A 7 9.53 -1.60 -1.86
CA VAL A 7 8.25 -1.73 -1.17
C VAL A 7 7.30 -0.59 -1.55
N LEU A 8 7.74 0.67 -1.46
CA LEU A 8 6.91 1.83 -1.82
C LEU A 8 6.41 1.75 -3.28
N LYS A 9 7.28 1.35 -4.23
CA LYS A 9 6.88 1.15 -5.63
C LYS A 9 5.92 -0.04 -5.81
N LYS A 10 6.16 -1.16 -5.13
CA LYS A 10 5.31 -2.36 -5.15
C LYS A 10 3.91 -2.02 -4.63
N VAL A 11 3.82 -1.43 -3.44
CA VAL A 11 2.55 -1.05 -2.82
C VAL A 11 1.84 0.01 -3.65
N LYS A 12 2.56 1.01 -4.19
CA LYS A 12 1.97 2.00 -5.11
C LYS A 12 1.29 1.34 -6.30
N LYS A 13 1.96 0.39 -6.97
CA LYS A 13 1.41 -0.31 -8.13
C LYS A 13 0.13 -1.06 -7.75
N ILE A 14 0.17 -1.84 -6.67
CA ILE A 14 -0.98 -2.62 -6.20
C ILE A 14 -2.16 -1.70 -5.87
N VAL A 15 -1.94 -0.69 -5.02
CA VAL A 15 -3.02 0.22 -4.61
C VAL A 15 -3.60 0.96 -5.80
N SER A 16 -2.77 1.42 -6.74
CA SER A 16 -3.24 2.10 -7.96
C SER A 16 -4.16 1.17 -8.76
N THR A 17 -3.74 -0.08 -8.99
CA THR A 17 -4.54 -1.08 -9.71
C THR A 17 -5.85 -1.41 -8.99
N GLU A 18 -5.81 -1.78 -7.71
CA GLU A 18 -7.01 -2.27 -7.00
C GLU A 18 -8.00 -1.14 -6.67
N VAL A 19 -7.52 0.10 -6.51
CA VAL A 19 -8.40 1.26 -6.29
C VAL A 19 -8.94 1.80 -7.61
N GLY A 20 -8.29 1.52 -8.75
CA GLY A 20 -8.70 2.01 -10.07
C GLY A 20 -8.21 3.43 -10.36
N ILE A 21 -7.00 3.76 -9.94
CA ILE A 21 -6.33 5.04 -10.22
C ILE A 21 -4.94 4.80 -10.80
N THR A 22 -4.33 5.83 -11.35
CA THR A 22 -2.93 5.81 -11.76
C THR A 22 -1.99 6.11 -10.59
N GLY A 23 -0.73 5.68 -10.74
CA GLY A 23 0.30 6.02 -9.77
C GLY A 23 0.60 7.53 -9.68
N ALA A 24 0.32 8.31 -10.73
CA ALA A 24 0.45 9.76 -10.68
C ALA A 24 -0.65 10.38 -9.81
N GLU A 25 -1.88 9.90 -9.95
CA GLU A 25 -3.04 10.36 -9.17
C GLU A 25 -2.87 10.09 -7.66
N LEU A 26 -2.27 8.95 -7.30
CA LEU A 26 -1.97 8.61 -5.91
C LEU A 26 -1.09 9.67 -5.22
N VAL A 27 -0.10 10.21 -5.94
CA VAL A 27 0.84 11.23 -5.43
C VAL A 27 0.30 12.65 -5.64
N SER A 28 -0.78 12.81 -6.40
CA SER A 28 -1.41 14.11 -6.60
C SER A 28 -2.10 14.61 -5.32
N GLN A 29 -2.21 15.92 -5.17
CA GLN A 29 -2.93 16.55 -4.06
C GLN A 29 -4.45 16.66 -4.28
N CYS A 30 -4.99 16.07 -5.35
CA CYS A 30 -6.42 16.10 -5.66
C CYS A 30 -7.24 15.36 -4.59
N ARG A 31 -8.34 15.94 -4.12
CA ARG A 31 -9.11 15.41 -2.98
C ARG A 31 -10.32 14.55 -3.37
N LYS A 32 -10.33 14.00 -4.59
CA LYS A 32 -11.33 12.99 -4.99
C LYS A 32 -11.29 11.82 -4.01
N GLN A 33 -12.46 11.31 -3.63
CA GLN A 33 -12.60 10.25 -2.63
C GLN A 33 -11.69 9.05 -2.91
N GLU A 34 -11.66 8.58 -4.16
CA GLU A 34 -10.81 7.45 -4.59
C GLU A 34 -9.32 7.71 -4.38
N PHE A 35 -8.86 8.95 -4.55
CA PHE A 35 -7.44 9.29 -4.37
C PHE A 35 -7.08 9.37 -2.88
N VAL A 36 -8.01 9.87 -2.07
CA VAL A 36 -7.87 9.87 -0.61
C VAL A 36 -7.85 8.45 -0.09
N TYR A 37 -8.76 7.57 -0.56
CA TYR A 37 -8.76 6.15 -0.22
C TYR A 37 -7.45 5.47 -0.62
N ALA A 38 -6.97 5.70 -1.84
CA ALA A 38 -5.69 5.16 -2.27
C ALA A 38 -4.55 5.59 -1.34
N ARG A 39 -4.46 6.88 -0.98
CA ARG A 39 -3.42 7.36 -0.05
C ARG A 39 -3.55 6.78 1.35
N MET A 40 -4.77 6.61 1.86
CA MET A 40 -5.03 5.98 3.15
C MET A 40 -4.60 4.51 3.16
N ILE A 41 -5.02 3.73 2.16
CA ILE A 41 -4.65 2.32 2.01
C ILE A 41 -3.13 2.18 1.85
N PHE A 42 -2.52 2.97 0.95
CA PHE A 42 -1.08 2.99 0.73
C PHE A 42 -0.31 3.28 2.03
N THR A 43 -0.73 4.32 2.75
CA THR A 43 -0.11 4.73 4.03
C THR A 43 -0.21 3.62 5.07
N CYS A 44 -1.38 3.01 5.22
CA CYS A 44 -1.61 1.95 6.18
C CYS A 44 -0.74 0.72 5.89
N ILE A 45 -0.73 0.25 4.63
CA ILE A 45 0.06 -0.92 4.23
C ILE A 45 1.56 -0.66 4.43
N CYS A 46 2.08 0.46 3.91
CA CYS A 46 3.50 0.79 4.04
C CYS A 46 3.93 0.89 5.51
N ASN A 47 3.12 1.51 6.37
CA ASN A 47 3.47 1.69 7.76
C ASN A 47 3.28 0.43 8.61
N LYS A 48 2.13 -0.22 8.51
CA LYS A 48 1.75 -1.31 9.41
C LYS A 48 2.31 -2.67 9.00
N ARG A 49 2.42 -2.94 7.70
CA ARG A 49 2.94 -4.22 7.18
C ARG A 49 4.44 -4.21 6.97
N PHE A 50 4.98 -3.11 6.45
CA PHE A 50 6.39 -3.02 6.03
C PHE A 50 7.25 -2.11 6.90
N GLY A 51 6.71 -1.54 7.98
CA GLY A 51 7.48 -0.73 8.93
C GLY A 51 8.05 0.57 8.33
N ILE A 52 7.51 1.05 7.19
CA ILE A 52 7.95 2.31 6.59
C ILE A 52 7.51 3.46 7.49
N THR A 53 8.44 4.37 7.81
CA THR A 53 8.15 5.47 8.73
C THR A 53 7.19 6.47 8.10
N GLN A 54 6.44 7.20 8.93
CA GLN A 54 5.54 8.24 8.44
C GLN A 54 6.28 9.34 7.66
N LYS A 55 7.52 9.64 8.05
CA LYS A 55 8.38 10.60 7.34
C LYS A 55 8.69 10.13 5.93
N GLU A 56 9.13 8.88 5.76
CA GLU A 56 9.42 8.28 4.44
C GLU A 56 8.17 8.25 3.55
N ILE A 57 6.99 7.92 4.12
CA ILE A 57 5.72 7.93 3.38
C ILE A 57 5.34 9.36 2.97
N ALA A 58 5.50 10.34 3.87
CA ALA A 58 5.20 11.74 3.61
C ALA A 58 6.06 12.30 2.47
N GLU A 59 7.35 12.02 2.49
CA GLU A 59 8.30 12.36 1.43
C GLU A 59 7.88 11.73 0.09
N TYR A 60 7.51 10.45 0.09
CA TYR A 60 7.08 9.74 -1.11
C TYR A 60 5.79 10.32 -1.72
N LEU A 61 4.82 10.67 -0.87
CA LEU A 61 3.53 11.23 -1.29
C LEU A 61 3.56 12.75 -1.52
N LYS A 62 4.70 13.42 -1.23
CA LYS A 62 4.80 14.89 -1.25
C LYS A 62 3.76 15.57 -0.36
N LEU A 63 3.56 15.01 0.83
CA LEU A 63 2.63 15.50 1.86
C LEU A 63 3.38 15.86 3.14
N LYS A 64 2.71 16.59 4.04
CA LYS A 64 3.24 16.84 5.39
C LYS A 64 3.00 15.60 6.27
N GLN A 65 3.94 15.28 7.14
CA GLN A 65 3.85 14.13 8.05
C GLN A 65 2.52 14.05 8.86
N PRO A 66 1.93 15.15 9.38
CA PRO A 66 0.64 15.09 10.07
C PRO A 66 -0.50 14.51 9.23
N MET A 67 -0.45 14.67 7.90
CA MET A 67 -1.43 14.05 7.00
C MET A 67 -1.33 12.52 7.02
N ILE A 68 -0.13 11.97 7.22
CA ILE A 68 0.09 10.53 7.31
C ILE A 68 -0.52 9.98 8.60
N SER A 69 -0.35 10.68 9.73
CA SER A 69 -1.03 10.34 10.99
C SER A 69 -2.55 10.36 10.86
N LEU A 70 -3.09 11.38 10.17
CA LEU A 70 -4.51 11.47 9.89
C LEU A 70 -5.00 10.29 9.05
N TYR A 71 -4.27 9.93 7.99
CA TYR A 71 -4.61 8.78 7.15
C TYR A 71 -4.59 7.45 7.92
N LEU A 72 -3.61 7.23 8.78
CA LEU A 72 -3.57 6.05 9.64
C LEU A 72 -4.80 5.99 10.56
N SER A 73 -5.15 7.10 11.19
CA SER A 73 -6.30 7.19 12.11
C SER A 73 -7.63 6.98 11.39
N ASN A 74 -7.80 7.62 10.22
CA ASN A 74 -9.02 7.50 9.43
C ASN A 74 -9.16 6.10 8.81
N THR A 75 -8.05 5.43 8.49
CA THR A 75 -8.11 4.05 7.95
C THR A 75 -8.79 3.11 8.94
N VAL A 76 -8.50 3.24 10.24
CA VAL A 76 -9.17 2.43 11.28
C VAL A 76 -10.68 2.67 11.28
N LYS A 77 -11.11 3.93 11.21
CA LYS A 77 -12.53 4.30 11.18
C LYS A 77 -13.23 3.78 9.93
N ASP A 78 -12.62 3.97 8.75
CA ASP A 78 -13.20 3.54 7.48
C ASP A 78 -13.24 2.01 7.36
N LEU A 79 -12.27 1.27 7.90
CA LEU A 79 -12.34 -0.20 7.94
C LEU A 79 -13.57 -0.70 8.72
N GLN A 80 -13.94 0.00 9.79
CA GLN A 80 -15.10 -0.34 10.61
C GLN A 80 -16.41 0.02 9.92
N HIS A 81 -16.52 1.25 9.42
CA HIS A 81 -17.81 1.83 9.04
C HIS A 81 -18.05 1.99 7.54
N ASN A 82 -17.04 1.79 6.71
CA ASN A 82 -17.11 2.08 5.28
C ASN A 82 -16.84 0.82 4.44
N GLU A 83 -17.93 0.21 3.98
CA GLU A 83 -17.85 -1.04 3.21
C GLU A 83 -17.05 -0.88 1.90
N ARG A 84 -17.26 0.24 1.19
CA ARG A 84 -16.55 0.51 -0.07
C ARG A 84 -15.04 0.60 0.15
N PHE A 85 -14.63 1.30 1.20
CA PHE A 85 -13.22 1.40 1.58
C PHE A 85 -12.67 0.02 1.96
N ARG A 86 -13.38 -0.71 2.84
CA ARG A 86 -12.97 -2.04 3.30
C ARG A 86 -12.77 -3.03 2.14
N ARG A 87 -13.67 -3.04 1.15
CA ARG A 87 -13.53 -3.87 -0.05
C ARG A 87 -12.23 -3.57 -0.81
N LYS A 88 -11.91 -2.29 -1.04
CA LYS A 88 -10.67 -1.86 -1.72
C LYS A 88 -9.42 -2.19 -0.91
N TYR A 89 -9.47 -2.01 0.41
CA TYR A 89 -8.39 -2.37 1.32
C TYR A 89 -8.10 -3.87 1.27
N ASN A 90 -9.14 -4.70 1.38
CA ASN A 90 -9.00 -6.15 1.35
C ASN A 90 -8.45 -6.63 0.00
N ALA A 91 -8.92 -6.08 -1.12
CA ALA A 91 -8.38 -6.39 -2.45
C ALA A 91 -6.86 -6.12 -2.53
N CYS A 92 -6.39 -5.01 -1.97
CA CYS A 92 -4.96 -4.70 -1.90
C CYS A 92 -4.19 -5.73 -1.05
N TYR A 93 -4.73 -6.12 0.10
CA TYR A 93 -4.11 -7.12 0.98
C TYR A 93 -4.06 -8.51 0.35
N ASP A 94 -5.16 -8.96 -0.25
CA ASP A 94 -5.25 -10.26 -0.92
C ASP A 94 -4.25 -10.33 -2.07
N ARG A 95 -4.12 -9.23 -2.83
CA ARG A 95 -3.13 -9.14 -3.92
C ARG A 95 -1.70 -9.22 -3.39
N LEU A 96 -1.40 -8.57 -2.26
CA LEU A 96 -0.09 -8.66 -1.61
C LEU A 96 0.23 -10.09 -1.15
N ASN A 97 -0.72 -10.76 -0.50
CA ASN A 97 -0.55 -12.13 0.00
C ASN A 97 -0.28 -13.11 -1.15
N LYS A 98 -1.07 -13.04 -2.24
CA LYS A 98 -0.87 -13.89 -3.43
C LYS A 98 0.51 -13.72 -4.06
N LEU A 99 1.06 -12.50 -4.06
CA LEU A 99 2.39 -12.24 -4.61
C LEU A 99 3.49 -12.83 -3.73
N GLU A 100 3.32 -12.81 -2.41
CA GLU A 100 4.25 -13.43 -1.46
C GLU A 100 4.21 -14.95 -1.58
N GLU A 101 3.01 -15.56 -1.59
CA GLU A 101 2.85 -17.00 -1.80
C GLU A 101 3.49 -17.48 -3.11
N PHE A 102 3.37 -16.69 -4.18
CA PHE A 102 3.99 -17.02 -5.46
C PHE A 102 5.53 -16.94 -5.40
N HIS A 103 6.06 -15.93 -4.71
CA HIS A 103 7.50 -15.78 -4.52
C HIS A 103 8.08 -16.95 -3.72
N ASP A 104 7.42 -17.34 -2.63
CA ASP A 104 7.84 -18.46 -1.79
C ASP A 104 7.85 -19.78 -2.56
N LYS A 105 6.85 -20.00 -3.43
CA LYS A 105 6.80 -21.19 -4.32
C LYS A 105 7.95 -21.21 -5.33
N ILE A 106 8.30 -20.05 -5.91
CA ILE A 106 9.44 -19.95 -6.84
C ILE A 106 10.75 -20.23 -6.11
N GLU A 107 10.96 -19.64 -4.94
CA GLU A 107 12.16 -19.88 -4.14
C GLU A 107 12.30 -21.35 -3.76
N ALA A 108 11.21 -21.97 -3.30
CA ALA A 108 11.20 -23.39 -2.97
C ALA A 108 11.59 -24.25 -4.19
N ARG A 109 11.02 -23.96 -5.37
CA ARG A 109 11.37 -24.66 -6.63
C ARG A 109 12.84 -24.48 -6.99
N ASN A 110 13.39 -23.27 -6.90
CA ASN A 110 14.78 -23.00 -7.26
C ASN A 110 15.77 -23.70 -6.32
N ARG A 111 15.44 -23.82 -5.03
CA ARG A 111 16.25 -24.58 -4.06
C ARG A 111 16.27 -26.08 -4.36
N ILE A 112 15.19 -26.63 -4.92
CA ILE A 112 15.13 -28.03 -5.35
C ILE A 112 16.00 -28.25 -6.60
N LEU A 113 15.94 -27.33 -7.57
CA LEU A 113 16.68 -27.45 -8.83
C LEU A 113 18.19 -27.13 -8.72
N SER A 114 18.61 -26.53 -7.62
CA SER A 114 20.02 -26.16 -7.34
C SER A 114 20.74 -27.19 -6.47
N LYS A 115 20.10 -28.33 -6.18
CA LYS A 115 20.67 -29.51 -5.52
C LYS A 115 20.80 -30.64 -6.53
#